data_AF-X1UD86-F1
#
_entry.id   AF-X1UD86-F1
#
_cell.length_a   1.000
_cell.length_b   1.000
_cell.length_c   1.000
_cell.angle_alpha   90.00
_cell.angle_beta   90.00
_cell.angle_gamma   90.00
#
_symmetry.space_group_name_H-M   'P 1'
#
loop_
_entity.id
_entity.type
_entity.pdbx_description
1 polymer ?
#
loop_
_entity_poly.entity_id
_entity_poly.type
_entity_poly.pdbx_seq_one_letter_code
_entity_poly.pdbx_strand_id
1 'polypeptide(L)'
;LLAGIKGDIEESPEFDLGHGVMELDWDYLPMVPMYEPRVISEDEHTVTLRNVKGQTVRRFKNATVTDEMPTFLDWPVKDRATWNEYKKRLDPNTPERWSSDWNAFAQKMNGISEPLSVMAGSFYGYLREWVGSERILYMFYDDPGLIEDMMEQVLYLGTEVIKRVLKDIKVQQAAFWEDMCYKAGPLISPAMVRKFMMPRYKKITDLLHSYGVDVIFLDSDGNVNELIPL
;
A
#
# COMPACT_ATOMS: atom_id res chain seq x y z
N LEU A 1 0.79 6.63 -1.74
CA LEU A 1 1.90 7.26 -2.51
C LEU A 1 2.11 8.73 -2.13
N LEU A 2 1.11 9.62 -2.23
CA LEU A 2 1.25 11.02 -1.79
C LEU A 2 1.31 11.21 -0.27
N ALA A 3 0.73 10.29 0.49
CA ALA A 3 0.78 10.29 1.94
C ALA A 3 2.20 10.08 2.55
N GLY A 4 3.22 9.82 1.72
CA GLY A 4 4.61 9.77 2.17
C GLY A 4 5.31 11.13 2.24
N ILE A 5 4.72 12.17 1.63
CA ILE A 5 5.24 13.53 1.65
C ILE A 5 4.65 14.23 2.89
N LYS A 6 4.96 13.73 4.10
CA LYS A 6 4.45 14.27 5.37
C LYS A 6 5.52 15.13 6.04
N GLY A 7 5.27 16.44 6.09
CA GLY A 7 6.00 17.40 6.93
C GLY A 7 5.35 17.67 8.27
N ASP A 8 4.09 17.26 8.47
CA ASP A 8 3.34 17.41 9.71
C ASP A 8 2.47 16.18 9.94
N ILE A 9 2.40 15.73 11.19
CA ILE A 9 1.47 14.72 11.68
C ILE A 9 0.09 15.37 11.74
N GLU A 10 -0.61 15.48 10.61
CA GLU A 10 -2.07 15.53 10.67
C GLU A 10 -2.52 14.09 10.94
N GLU A 11 -3.22 13.91 12.07
CA GLU A 11 -3.79 12.64 12.52
C GLU A 11 -4.49 11.95 11.34
N SER A 12 -4.12 10.70 11.06
CA SER A 12 -4.85 9.87 10.11
C SER A 12 -6.34 9.94 10.47
N PRO A 13 -7.26 10.24 9.53
CA PRO A 13 -8.65 10.42 9.87
C PRO A 13 -9.17 9.18 10.58
N GLU A 14 -9.53 9.35 11.84
CA GLU A 14 -10.15 8.31 12.64
C GLU A 14 -11.64 8.28 12.33
N PHE A 15 -12.12 7.18 11.75
CA PHE A 15 -13.56 6.98 11.56
C PHE A 15 -14.12 6.34 12.82
N ASP A 16 -14.90 7.08 13.61
CA ASP A 16 -15.72 6.51 14.67
C ASP A 16 -16.91 5.79 14.05
N LEU A 17 -16.85 4.46 14.03
CA LEU A 17 -17.94 3.61 13.54
C LEU A 17 -19.00 3.34 14.62
N GLY A 18 -18.89 4.00 15.77
CA GLY A 18 -19.59 3.67 17.00
C GLY A 18 -18.97 2.46 17.69
N HIS A 19 -19.54 2.08 18.85
CA HIS A 19 -19.17 0.85 19.57
C HIS A 19 -17.72 0.81 20.10
N GLY A 20 -17.07 1.97 20.24
CA GLY A 20 -15.69 2.07 20.71
C GLY A 20 -14.66 1.59 19.69
N VAL A 21 -15.02 1.58 18.40
CA VAL A 21 -14.16 1.11 17.31
C VAL A 21 -13.78 2.29 16.44
N MET A 22 -12.52 2.67 16.54
CA MET A 22 -11.89 3.63 15.65
C MET A 22 -11.34 2.88 14.43
N GLU A 23 -11.31 3.54 13.27
CA GLU A 23 -10.60 3.04 12.11
C GLU A 23 -9.51 4.03 11.69
N LEU A 24 -8.24 3.58 11.72
CA LEU A 24 -7.10 4.37 11.28
C LEU A 24 -6.83 4.13 9.79
N ASP A 25 -6.75 5.22 9.04
CA ASP A 25 -6.16 5.22 7.72
C ASP A 25 -4.63 5.17 7.83
N TRP A 26 -4.10 3.96 8.02
CA TRP A 26 -2.67 3.71 7.77
C TRP A 26 -2.46 3.74 6.24
N ASP A 27 -2.16 4.94 5.78
CA ASP A 27 -1.93 5.52 4.44
C ASP A 27 -1.13 4.73 3.38
N TYR A 28 -0.84 3.45 3.61
CA TYR A 28 0.01 2.67 2.72
C TYR A 28 -0.69 2.23 1.44
N LEU A 29 -2.01 1.98 1.45
CA LEU A 29 -2.71 1.47 0.27
C LEU A 29 -3.06 2.57 -0.74
N PRO A 30 -2.87 2.34 -2.05
CA PRO A 30 -2.98 3.40 -3.05
C PRO A 30 -4.40 3.59 -3.61
N MET A 31 -5.45 3.14 -2.90
CA MET A 31 -6.84 3.16 -3.37
C MET A 31 -7.46 4.55 -3.28
N VAL A 32 -8.16 4.97 -4.34
CA VAL A 32 -9.05 6.14 -4.31
C VAL A 32 -10.29 5.86 -5.17
N PRO A 33 -11.52 5.99 -4.64
CA PRO A 33 -11.84 6.16 -3.22
C PRO A 33 -11.58 4.86 -2.43
N MET A 34 -11.45 4.99 -1.11
CA MET A 34 -11.47 3.85 -0.18
C MET A 34 -12.85 3.17 -0.17
N TYR A 35 -12.97 2.04 0.52
CA TYR A 35 -14.27 1.41 0.77
C TYR A 35 -15.00 2.10 1.91
N GLU A 36 -16.32 2.25 1.78
CA GLU A 36 -17.17 2.64 2.91
C GLU A 36 -17.16 1.54 3.98
N PRO A 37 -16.72 1.86 5.21
CA PRO A 37 -16.77 0.91 6.32
C PRO A 37 -18.20 0.52 6.65
N ARG A 38 -18.40 -0.72 7.10
CA ARG A 38 -19.72 -1.17 7.58
C ARG A 38 -19.61 -2.31 8.56
N VAL A 39 -20.39 -2.25 9.63
CA VAL A 39 -20.58 -3.39 10.55
C VAL A 39 -21.39 -4.47 9.84
N ILE A 40 -20.96 -5.72 9.98
CA ILE A 40 -21.61 -6.92 9.43
C ILE A 40 -22.34 -7.66 10.56
N SER A 41 -21.69 -7.81 11.72
CA SER A 41 -22.27 -8.40 12.92
C SER A 41 -21.48 -7.99 14.15
N GLU A 42 -22.07 -8.15 15.34
CA GLU A 42 -21.40 -7.97 16.62
C GLU A 42 -21.92 -8.97 17.65
N ASP A 43 -21.11 -9.27 18.66
CA ASP A 43 -21.49 -10.00 19.86
C ASP A 43 -21.07 -9.21 21.12
N GLU A 44 -21.05 -9.84 22.30
CA GLU A 44 -20.68 -9.17 23.56
C GLU A 44 -19.24 -8.62 23.53
N HIS A 45 -18.32 -9.28 22.82
CA HIS A 45 -16.88 -8.99 22.89
C HIS A 45 -16.30 -8.48 21.57
N THR A 46 -16.91 -8.80 20.43
CA THR A 46 -16.34 -8.54 19.12
C THR A 46 -17.29 -7.85 18.16
N VAL A 47 -16.71 -7.15 17.20
CA VAL A 47 -17.38 -6.63 16.00
C VAL A 47 -16.75 -7.26 14.77
N THR A 48 -17.57 -7.72 13.84
CA THR A 48 -17.16 -8.07 12.48
C THR A 48 -17.59 -6.96 11.54
N LEU A 49 -16.65 -6.41 10.78
CA LEU A 49 -16.89 -5.27 9.90
C LEU A 49 -16.12 -5.41 8.58
N ARG A 50 -16.57 -4.70 7.55
CA ARG A 50 -15.74 -4.37 6.40
C ARG A 50 -15.05 -3.04 6.66
N ASN A 51 -13.74 -3.03 6.50
CA ASN A 51 -12.86 -1.90 6.77
C ASN A 51 -12.68 -1.01 5.51
N VAL A 52 -12.04 0.15 5.63
CA VAL A 52 -11.73 1.09 4.52
C VAL A 52 -10.89 0.45 3.42
N LYS A 53 -10.14 -0.60 3.76
CA LYS A 53 -9.32 -1.39 2.83
C LYS A 53 -10.14 -2.42 2.03
N GLY A 54 -11.45 -2.53 2.31
CA GLY A 54 -12.34 -3.51 1.68
C GLY A 54 -12.20 -4.92 2.23
N GLN A 55 -11.41 -5.13 3.28
CA GLN A 55 -11.25 -6.41 3.97
C GLN A 55 -12.38 -6.61 4.97
N THR A 56 -12.82 -7.85 5.15
CA THR A 56 -13.69 -8.22 6.26
C THR A 56 -12.82 -8.67 7.43
N VAL A 57 -12.99 -8.02 8.57
CA VAL A 57 -12.19 -8.23 9.77
C VAL A 57 -13.07 -8.38 11.00
N ARG A 58 -12.57 -9.12 11.99
CA ARG A 58 -13.13 -9.17 13.35
C ARG A 58 -12.16 -8.54 14.33
N ARG A 59 -12.69 -7.66 15.19
CA ARG A 59 -11.97 -6.93 16.23
C ARG A 59 -12.68 -7.08 17.57
N PHE A 60 -11.94 -6.96 18.67
CA PHE A 60 -12.55 -6.78 19.98
C PHE A 60 -13.17 -5.38 20.09
N LYS A 61 -14.26 -5.28 20.84
CA LYS A 61 -14.88 -3.99 21.17
C LYS A 61 -13.96 -3.21 22.11
N ASN A 62 -13.91 -1.89 21.95
CA ASN A 62 -13.04 -0.97 22.70
C ASN A 62 -11.54 -1.17 22.50
N ALA A 63 -11.10 -2.03 21.58
CA ALA A 63 -9.71 -2.09 21.16
C ALA A 63 -9.43 -0.90 20.23
N THR A 64 -8.39 -0.11 20.53
CA THR A 64 -7.93 0.88 19.56
C THR A 64 -7.20 0.16 18.42
N VAL A 65 -7.11 0.80 17.25
CA VAL A 65 -6.48 0.19 16.07
C VAL A 65 -5.00 -0.11 16.28
N THR A 66 -4.37 0.56 17.24
CA THR A 66 -2.97 0.33 17.63
C THR A 66 -2.79 -0.77 18.65
N ASP A 67 -3.86 -1.19 19.33
CA ASP A 67 -3.74 -2.17 20.40
C ASP A 67 -3.59 -3.59 19.86
N GLU A 68 -4.19 -3.91 18.71
CA GLU A 68 -4.37 -5.30 18.29
C GLU A 68 -4.45 -5.52 16.77
N MET A 69 -3.84 -6.61 16.29
CA MET A 69 -4.10 -7.10 14.94
C MET A 69 -5.49 -7.74 14.88
N PRO A 70 -6.36 -7.35 13.90
CA PRO A 70 -7.65 -8.00 13.73
C PRO A 70 -7.50 -9.44 13.25
N THR A 71 -8.56 -10.24 13.46
CA THR A 71 -8.73 -11.48 12.69
C THR A 71 -9.22 -11.13 11.29
N PHE A 72 -8.45 -11.45 10.26
CA PHE A 72 -8.87 -11.28 8.87
C PHE A 72 -9.75 -12.45 8.43
N LEU A 73 -10.90 -12.13 7.83
CA LEU A 73 -11.92 -13.11 7.44
C LEU A 73 -12.13 -13.17 5.92
N ASP A 74 -12.01 -12.05 5.22
CA ASP A 74 -12.17 -11.98 3.77
C ASP A 74 -11.45 -10.78 3.17
N TRP A 75 -11.19 -10.84 1.86
CA TRP A 75 -10.44 -9.83 1.10
C TRP A 75 -11.16 -9.42 -0.18
N PRO A 76 -10.92 -8.19 -0.69
CA PRO A 76 -11.66 -7.66 -1.81
C PRO A 76 -11.34 -8.30 -3.16
N VAL A 77 -10.15 -8.90 -3.33
CA VAL A 77 -9.71 -9.54 -4.58
C VAL A 77 -9.57 -11.05 -4.40
N LYS A 78 -10.29 -11.80 -5.23
CA LYS A 78 -10.35 -13.28 -5.18
C LYS A 78 -10.01 -13.92 -6.53
N ASP A 79 -10.32 -13.20 -7.60
CA ASP A 79 -10.26 -13.64 -8.98
C ASP A 79 -10.16 -12.44 -9.93
N ARG A 80 -10.15 -12.70 -11.24
CA ARG A 80 -10.10 -11.67 -12.28
C ARG A 80 -11.27 -10.68 -12.19
N ALA A 81 -12.48 -11.14 -11.88
CA ALA A 81 -13.66 -10.30 -11.89
C ALA A 81 -13.63 -9.29 -10.74
N THR A 82 -13.35 -9.76 -9.53
CA THR A 82 -13.15 -8.93 -8.34
C THR A 82 -11.94 -8.01 -8.48
N TRP A 83 -10.85 -8.47 -9.11
CA TRP A 83 -9.72 -7.61 -9.46
C TRP A 83 -10.11 -6.48 -10.42
N ASN A 84 -10.85 -6.76 -11.49
CA ASN A 84 -11.27 -5.72 -12.44
C ASN A 84 -12.12 -4.63 -11.79
N GLU A 85 -12.95 -4.98 -10.80
CA GLU A 85 -13.68 -4.01 -10.00
C GLU A 85 -12.77 -3.22 -9.06
N TYR A 86 -11.83 -3.89 -8.39
CA TYR A 86 -10.87 -3.26 -7.49
C TYR A 86 -9.94 -2.29 -8.24
N LYS A 87 -9.46 -2.69 -9.42
CA LYS A 87 -8.55 -1.94 -10.31
C LYS A 87 -9.04 -0.54 -10.64
N LYS A 88 -10.36 -0.30 -10.66
CA LYS A 88 -10.97 1.02 -10.89
C LYS A 88 -10.56 2.07 -9.85
N ARG A 89 -10.09 1.65 -8.66
CA ARG A 89 -9.60 2.53 -7.57
C ARG A 89 -8.14 2.94 -7.72
N LEU A 90 -7.46 2.45 -8.77
CA LEU A 90 -6.01 2.54 -8.94
C LEU A 90 -5.64 3.43 -10.14
N ASP A 91 -6.47 4.41 -10.48
CA ASP A 91 -6.15 5.40 -11.51
C ASP A 91 -5.29 6.55 -10.94
N PRO A 92 -4.12 6.85 -11.52
CA PRO A 92 -3.31 8.01 -11.12
C PRO A 92 -4.02 9.34 -11.35
N ASN A 93 -5.00 9.41 -12.26
CA ASN A 93 -5.68 10.65 -12.65
C ASN A 93 -6.94 10.95 -11.85
N THR A 94 -7.36 10.07 -10.94
CA THR A 94 -8.47 10.33 -10.01
C THR A 94 -8.23 11.67 -9.30
N PRO A 95 -9.09 12.69 -9.49
CA PRO A 95 -8.85 14.03 -8.95
C PRO A 95 -8.65 14.06 -7.44
N GLU A 96 -9.40 13.23 -6.71
CA GLU A 96 -9.39 13.12 -5.24
C GLU A 96 -8.06 12.59 -4.70
N ARG A 97 -7.20 12.01 -5.55
CA ARG A 97 -5.83 11.63 -5.19
C ARG A 97 -4.96 12.85 -4.93
N TRP A 98 -5.27 14.00 -5.52
CA TRP A 98 -4.42 15.17 -5.57
C TRP A 98 -4.98 16.30 -4.72
N SER A 99 -4.09 17.08 -4.11
CA SER A 99 -4.50 18.34 -3.50
C SER A 99 -5.23 19.22 -4.52
N SER A 100 -6.37 19.79 -4.11
CA SER A 100 -7.14 20.73 -4.92
C SER A 100 -6.33 21.99 -5.26
N ASP A 101 -5.37 22.36 -4.41
CA ASP A 101 -4.35 23.39 -4.67
C ASP A 101 -2.95 22.76 -4.69
N TRP A 102 -2.64 22.06 -5.78
CA TRP A 102 -1.35 21.40 -5.97
C TRP A 102 -0.16 22.36 -5.92
N ASN A 103 -0.32 23.59 -6.42
CA ASN A 103 0.78 24.57 -6.47
C ASN A 103 1.13 25.04 -5.06
N ALA A 104 0.13 25.39 -4.24
CA ALA A 104 0.36 25.75 -2.85
C ALA A 104 0.96 24.57 -2.06
N PHE A 105 0.47 23.35 -2.29
CA PHE A 105 1.02 22.14 -1.69
C PHE A 105 2.50 21.95 -2.05
N ALA A 106 2.85 22.00 -3.34
CA ALA A 106 4.23 21.84 -3.79
C ALA A 106 5.17 22.92 -3.22
N GLN A 107 4.71 24.17 -3.16
CA GLN A 107 5.46 25.27 -2.52
C GLN A 107 5.68 25.00 -1.03
N LYS A 108 4.64 24.58 -0.29
CA LYS A 108 4.75 24.19 1.13
C LYS A 108 5.81 23.10 1.29
N MET A 109 5.72 22.02 0.50
CA MET A 109 6.65 20.90 0.62
C MET A 109 8.09 21.30 0.33
N ASN A 110 8.33 22.08 -0.72
CA ASN A 110 9.68 22.56 -1.04
C ASN A 110 10.26 23.56 -0.01
N GLY A 111 9.42 24.11 0.88
CA GLY A 111 9.84 24.99 1.97
C GLY A 111 10.26 24.26 3.26
N ILE A 112 10.04 22.95 3.34
CA ILE A 112 10.41 22.12 4.50
C ILE A 112 11.92 21.92 4.53
N SER A 113 12.51 22.02 5.72
CA SER A 113 13.96 21.91 5.90
C SER A 113 14.45 20.47 6.00
N GLU A 114 13.57 19.60 6.47
CA GLU A 114 13.76 18.17 6.67
C GLU A 114 13.72 17.41 5.34
N PRO A 115 14.43 16.28 5.22
CA PRO A 115 14.35 15.43 4.03
C PRO A 115 12.94 14.92 3.78
N LEU A 116 12.42 15.17 2.58
CA LEU A 116 11.17 14.61 2.11
C LEU A 116 11.39 13.20 1.55
N SER A 117 10.43 12.33 1.87
CA SER A 117 10.35 10.97 1.37
C SER A 117 9.16 10.81 0.43
N VAL A 118 9.28 9.94 -0.57
CA VAL A 118 8.13 9.45 -1.34
C VAL A 118 7.96 7.95 -1.12
N MET A 119 6.70 7.49 -0.98
CA MET A 119 6.42 6.06 -1.06
C MET A 119 6.49 5.63 -2.52
N ALA A 120 7.51 4.83 -2.86
CA ALA A 120 7.73 4.28 -4.18
C ALA A 120 6.72 3.17 -4.53
N GLY A 121 6.08 2.59 -3.52
CA GLY A 121 5.00 1.62 -3.66
C GLY A 121 5.32 0.29 -2.99
N SER A 122 4.58 -0.75 -3.40
CA SER A 122 4.67 -2.11 -2.90
C SER A 122 4.12 -3.05 -3.95
N PHE A 123 4.83 -4.11 -4.30
CA PHE A 123 4.35 -5.09 -5.30
C PHE A 123 3.75 -6.34 -4.64
N TYR A 124 4.43 -6.92 -3.65
CA TYR A 124 3.89 -8.04 -2.90
C TYR A 124 2.97 -7.56 -1.78
N GLY A 125 3.39 -6.57 -0.99
CA GLY A 125 2.64 -6.09 0.18
C GLY A 125 1.24 -5.60 -0.17
N TYR A 126 1.10 -4.78 -1.22
CA TYR A 126 -0.22 -4.36 -1.73
C TYR A 126 -1.07 -5.55 -2.14
N LEU A 127 -0.56 -6.46 -2.97
CA LEU A 127 -1.33 -7.62 -3.41
C LEU A 127 -1.74 -8.49 -2.22
N ARG A 128 -0.87 -8.66 -1.21
CA ARG A 128 -1.17 -9.40 0.02
C ARG A 128 -2.35 -8.77 0.76
N GLU A 129 -2.39 -7.44 0.88
CA GLU A 129 -3.50 -6.72 1.50
C GLU A 129 -4.81 -6.86 0.70
N TRP A 130 -4.76 -7.09 -0.60
CA TRP A 130 -5.95 -7.16 -1.47
C TRP A 130 -6.48 -8.58 -1.65
N VAL A 131 -5.58 -9.56 -1.66
CA VAL A 131 -5.86 -10.96 -1.99
C VAL A 131 -5.93 -11.83 -0.74
N GLY A 132 -5.17 -11.47 0.29
CA GLY A 132 -4.99 -12.22 1.53
C GLY A 132 -3.72 -13.08 1.52
N SER A 133 -3.13 -13.22 2.71
CA SER A 133 -1.80 -13.81 2.91
C SER A 133 -1.67 -15.27 2.48
N GLU A 134 -2.74 -16.07 2.56
CA GLU A 134 -2.70 -17.46 2.13
C GLU A 134 -2.97 -17.58 0.62
N ARG A 135 -4.05 -16.96 0.14
CA ARG A 135 -4.48 -17.07 -1.27
C ARG A 135 -3.42 -16.55 -2.23
N ILE A 136 -2.72 -15.47 -1.88
CA ILE A 136 -1.67 -14.91 -2.75
C ILE A 136 -0.55 -15.92 -3.01
N LEU A 137 -0.16 -16.73 -2.02
CA LEU A 137 0.92 -17.71 -2.14
C LEU A 137 0.59 -18.78 -3.19
N TYR A 138 -0.66 -19.26 -3.20
CA TYR A 138 -1.14 -20.18 -4.23
C TYR A 138 -1.27 -19.49 -5.59
N MET A 139 -1.75 -18.23 -5.61
CA MET A 139 -1.99 -17.49 -6.86
C MET A 139 -0.70 -17.26 -7.68
N PHE A 140 0.46 -17.12 -7.05
CA PHE A 140 1.75 -17.09 -7.77
C PHE A 140 2.02 -18.34 -8.63
N TYR A 141 1.43 -19.48 -8.27
CA TYR A 141 1.52 -20.73 -9.02
C TYR A 141 0.29 -20.96 -9.92
N ASP A 142 -0.91 -20.75 -9.39
CA ASP A 142 -2.16 -21.12 -10.06
C ASP A 142 -2.61 -20.10 -11.11
N ASP A 143 -2.39 -18.79 -10.89
CA ASP A 143 -2.69 -17.73 -11.84
C ASP A 143 -1.62 -16.61 -11.81
N PRO A 144 -0.39 -16.91 -12.27
CA PRO A 144 0.67 -15.91 -12.37
C PRO A 144 0.30 -14.75 -13.31
N GLY A 145 -0.63 -14.97 -14.26
CA GLY A 145 -1.12 -13.91 -15.14
C GLY A 145 -1.94 -12.84 -14.40
N LEU A 146 -2.66 -13.23 -13.34
CA LEU A 146 -3.34 -12.27 -12.45
C LEU A 146 -2.34 -11.48 -11.61
N ILE A 147 -1.31 -12.13 -11.08
CA ILE A 147 -0.23 -11.45 -10.35
C ILE A 147 0.45 -10.39 -11.23
N GLU A 148 0.82 -10.75 -12.46
CA GLU A 148 1.47 -9.83 -13.40
C GLU A 148 0.57 -8.62 -13.72
N ASP A 149 -0.72 -8.82 -13.98
CA ASP A 149 -1.67 -7.73 -14.24
C ASP A 149 -1.85 -6.81 -13.03
N MET A 150 -1.92 -7.37 -11.82
CA MET A 150 -1.95 -6.58 -10.58
C MET A 150 -0.68 -5.75 -10.39
N MET A 151 0.50 -6.35 -10.57
CA MET A 151 1.77 -5.65 -10.43
C MET A 151 2.02 -4.62 -11.54
N GLU A 152 1.56 -4.85 -12.78
CA GLU A 152 1.60 -3.83 -13.85
C GLU A 152 0.69 -2.65 -13.52
N GLN A 153 -0.49 -2.87 -12.93
CA GLN A 153 -1.34 -1.76 -12.49
C GLN A 153 -0.67 -0.96 -11.37
N VAL A 154 -0.05 -1.62 -10.39
CA VAL A 154 0.73 -0.97 -9.33
C VAL A 154 1.86 -0.14 -9.94
N LEU A 155 2.61 -0.71 -10.89
CA LEU A 155 3.70 -0.02 -11.57
C LEU A 155 3.21 1.21 -12.32
N TYR A 156 2.10 1.09 -13.06
CA TYR A 156 1.50 2.20 -13.80
C TYR A 156 1.12 3.34 -12.85
N LEU A 157 0.37 3.03 -11.79
CA LEU A 157 -0.05 4.00 -10.78
C LEU A 157 1.16 4.65 -10.11
N GLY A 158 2.12 3.86 -9.63
CA GLY A 158 3.33 4.34 -8.96
C GLY A 158 4.15 5.26 -9.85
N THR A 159 4.40 4.84 -11.10
CA THR A 159 5.17 5.62 -12.08
C THR A 159 4.55 6.99 -12.36
N GLU A 160 3.25 7.04 -12.64
CA GLU A 160 2.58 8.30 -12.96
C GLU A 160 2.47 9.23 -11.75
N VAL A 161 2.24 8.66 -10.56
CA VAL A 161 2.22 9.46 -9.33
C VAL A 161 3.60 10.04 -9.01
N ILE A 162 4.66 9.22 -9.06
CA ILE A 162 6.03 9.65 -8.80
C ILE A 162 6.46 10.73 -9.80
N LYS A 163 6.20 10.55 -11.10
CA LYS A 163 6.51 11.58 -12.12
C LYS A 163 5.86 12.93 -11.79
N ARG A 164 4.58 12.93 -11.43
CA ARG A 164 3.85 14.16 -11.12
C ARG A 164 4.38 14.82 -9.86
N VAL A 165 4.68 14.04 -8.81
CA VAL A 165 5.28 14.54 -7.57
C VAL A 165 6.65 15.16 -7.84
N LEU A 166 7.56 14.40 -8.43
CA LEU A 166 8.97 14.80 -8.55
C LEU A 166 9.20 15.90 -9.58
N LYS A 167 8.21 16.16 -10.45
CA LYS A 167 8.23 17.31 -11.34
C LYS A 167 8.20 18.64 -10.58
N ASP A 168 7.44 18.70 -9.50
CA ASP A 168 7.15 19.96 -8.79
C ASP A 168 7.71 19.98 -7.36
N ILE A 169 8.05 18.83 -6.78
CA ILE A 169 8.52 18.68 -5.39
C ILE A 169 9.89 18.01 -5.37
N LYS A 170 10.86 18.64 -4.70
CA LYS A 170 12.20 18.11 -4.49
C LYS A 170 12.20 17.11 -3.34
N VAL A 171 12.19 15.83 -3.67
CA VAL A 171 12.27 14.70 -2.72
C VAL A 171 13.72 14.27 -2.55
N GLN A 172 14.10 13.76 -1.37
CA GLN A 172 15.48 13.34 -1.06
C GLN A 172 15.61 11.82 -0.97
N GLN A 173 14.55 11.13 -0.58
CA GLN A 173 14.56 9.68 -0.46
C GLN A 173 13.26 9.04 -0.94
N ALA A 174 13.31 7.75 -1.23
CA ALA A 174 12.14 6.96 -1.55
C ALA A 174 12.14 5.64 -0.78
N ALA A 175 10.96 5.10 -0.52
CA ALA A 175 10.86 3.80 0.10
C ALA A 175 9.78 2.90 -0.49
N PHE A 176 10.10 1.61 -0.51
CA PHE A 176 9.17 0.52 -0.74
C PHE A 176 8.77 -0.11 0.59
N TRP A 177 7.59 -0.71 0.63
CA TRP A 177 7.10 -1.52 1.74
C TRP A 177 6.62 -2.86 1.18
N GLU A 178 7.04 -4.00 1.74
CA GLU A 178 6.63 -5.30 1.20
C GLU A 178 6.05 -6.27 2.23
N ASP A 179 6.60 -6.34 3.45
CA ASP A 179 6.21 -7.34 4.47
C ASP A 179 6.08 -8.75 3.87
N MET A 180 7.12 -9.15 3.15
CA MET A 180 7.13 -10.35 2.32
C MET A 180 7.97 -11.48 2.91
N CYS A 181 8.42 -11.34 4.17
CA CYS A 181 9.24 -12.35 4.85
C CYS A 181 8.66 -12.70 6.23
N TYR A 182 9.10 -13.84 6.75
CA TYR A 182 8.86 -14.30 8.12
C TYR A 182 10.17 -14.78 8.75
N LYS A 183 10.13 -15.36 9.95
CA LYS A 183 11.34 -15.75 10.70
C LYS A 183 12.35 -16.62 9.92
N ALA A 184 11.89 -17.45 8.99
CA ALA A 184 12.77 -18.38 8.26
C ALA A 184 13.04 -17.99 6.81
N GLY A 185 12.60 -16.82 6.35
CA GLY A 185 12.92 -16.31 5.02
C GLY A 185 11.73 -15.66 4.31
N PRO A 186 11.84 -15.44 2.99
CA PRO A 186 10.78 -14.91 2.15
C PRO A 186 9.56 -15.84 2.06
N LEU A 187 8.37 -15.24 1.93
CA LEU A 187 7.12 -15.96 1.69
C LEU A 187 6.99 -16.44 0.24
N ILE A 188 7.70 -15.80 -0.69
CA ILE A 188 7.84 -16.23 -2.09
C ILE A 188 9.33 -16.41 -2.44
N SER A 189 9.64 -17.38 -3.31
CA SER A 189 11.05 -17.71 -3.59
C SER A 189 11.84 -16.53 -4.20
N PRO A 190 13.17 -16.43 -3.98
CA PRO A 190 14.01 -15.44 -4.64
C PRO A 190 13.89 -15.45 -6.18
N ALA A 191 13.63 -16.62 -6.78
CA ALA A 191 13.37 -16.74 -8.21
C ALA A 191 12.06 -16.04 -8.64
N MET A 192 11.01 -16.12 -7.81
CA MET A 192 9.76 -15.40 -8.04
C MET A 192 9.95 -13.90 -7.88
N VAL A 193 10.67 -13.45 -6.85
CA VAL A 193 10.99 -12.03 -6.67
C VAL A 193 11.76 -11.49 -7.87
N ARG A 194 12.78 -12.23 -8.34
CA ARG A 194 13.55 -11.88 -9.54
C ARG A 194 12.68 -11.77 -10.79
N LYS A 195 11.70 -12.66 -10.95
CA LYS A 195 10.81 -12.69 -12.11
C LYS A 195 9.76 -11.57 -12.05
N PHE A 196 9.03 -11.49 -10.95
CA PHE A 196 7.83 -10.68 -10.84
C PHE A 196 8.10 -9.26 -10.30
N MET A 197 9.11 -9.06 -9.45
CA MET A 197 9.26 -7.78 -8.73
C MET A 197 10.45 -6.97 -9.23
N MET A 198 11.61 -7.61 -9.42
CA MET A 198 12.85 -6.90 -9.80
C MET A 198 12.74 -6.04 -11.07
N PRO A 199 12.10 -6.49 -12.17
CA PRO A 199 11.94 -5.63 -13.35
C PRO A 199 11.13 -4.36 -13.07
N ARG A 200 10.19 -4.43 -12.13
CA ARG A 200 9.31 -3.32 -11.76
C ARG A 200 9.96 -2.39 -10.76
N TYR A 201 10.69 -2.93 -9.78
CA TYR A 201 11.59 -2.14 -8.94
C TYR A 201 12.56 -1.34 -9.80
N LYS A 202 13.23 -1.98 -10.75
CA LYS A 202 14.17 -1.30 -11.63
C LYS A 202 13.54 -0.11 -12.36
N LYS A 203 12.33 -0.27 -12.91
CA LYS A 203 11.63 0.85 -13.59
C LYS A 203 11.36 2.02 -12.64
N ILE A 204 10.91 1.75 -11.42
CA ILE A 204 10.65 2.80 -10.42
C ILE A 204 11.96 3.43 -9.93
N THR A 205 13.00 2.65 -9.64
CA THR A 205 14.29 3.19 -9.18
C THR A 205 14.99 3.99 -10.27
N ASP A 206 14.94 3.54 -11.53
CA ASP A 206 15.49 4.30 -12.66
C ASP A 206 14.78 5.66 -12.81
N LEU A 207 13.45 5.68 -12.63
CA LEU A 207 12.67 6.91 -12.59
C LEU A 207 13.12 7.82 -11.43
N LEU A 208 13.20 7.28 -10.21
CA LEU A 208 13.64 8.04 -9.02
C LEU A 208 15.03 8.67 -9.22
N HIS A 209 16.00 7.88 -9.70
CA HIS A 209 17.35 8.36 -10.02
C HIS A 209 17.34 9.44 -11.10
N SER A 210 16.45 9.36 -12.10
CA SER A 210 16.36 10.40 -13.13
C SER A 210 15.92 11.78 -12.60
N TYR A 211 15.33 11.81 -11.40
CA TYR A 211 14.99 13.03 -10.67
C TYR A 211 16.00 13.35 -9.53
N GLY A 212 17.10 12.61 -9.42
CA GLY A 212 18.14 12.81 -8.41
C GLY A 212 17.80 12.26 -7.03
N VAL A 213 16.88 11.29 -6.92
CA VAL A 213 16.57 10.59 -5.67
C VAL A 213 17.43 9.32 -5.59
N ASP A 214 18.55 9.41 -4.87
CA ASP A 214 19.54 8.32 -4.77
C ASP A 214 19.41 7.48 -3.49
N VAL A 215 18.74 7.99 -2.46
CA VAL A 215 18.47 7.25 -1.22
C VAL A 215 17.17 6.47 -1.40
N ILE A 216 17.28 5.18 -1.68
CA ILE A 216 16.13 4.30 -1.89
C ILE A 216 16.27 3.09 -0.96
N PHE A 217 15.24 2.80 -0.18
CA PHE A 217 15.20 1.62 0.69
C PHE A 217 13.92 0.81 0.50
N LEU A 218 13.98 -0.45 0.93
CA LEU A 218 12.83 -1.35 0.97
C LEU A 218 12.69 -1.84 2.40
N ASP A 219 11.51 -1.60 2.96
CA ASP A 219 11.10 -2.11 4.26
C ASP A 219 10.32 -3.42 4.10
N SER A 220 10.72 -4.44 4.84
CA SER A 220 9.99 -5.70 4.94
C SER A 220 10.34 -6.34 6.26
N ASP A 221 9.32 -6.64 7.05
CA ASP A 221 9.47 -7.47 8.24
C ASP A 221 10.00 -8.88 7.91
N GLY A 222 10.62 -9.52 8.89
CA GLY A 222 11.13 -10.89 8.83
C GLY A 222 12.57 -11.03 8.32
N ASN A 223 12.94 -12.26 7.92
CA ASN A 223 14.28 -12.56 7.44
C ASN A 223 14.40 -12.32 5.93
N VAL A 224 14.96 -11.16 5.56
CA VAL A 224 15.14 -10.72 4.17
C VAL A 224 16.45 -11.19 3.52
N ASN A 225 17.30 -11.94 4.21
CA ASN A 225 18.68 -12.20 3.79
C ASN A 225 18.82 -12.80 2.38
N GLU A 226 17.89 -13.66 1.96
CA GLU A 226 17.93 -14.27 0.62
C GLU A 226 17.56 -13.28 -0.50
N LEU A 227 16.96 -12.14 -0.17
CA LEU A 227 16.52 -11.12 -1.11
C LEU A 227 17.55 -10.01 -1.31
N ILE A 228 18.42 -9.76 -0.32
CA ILE A 228 19.44 -8.71 -0.37
C ILE A 228 20.32 -8.79 -1.63
N PRO A 229 20.76 -9.98 -2.10
CA PRO A 229 21.63 -10.07 -3.28
C PRO A 229 20.93 -9.93 -4.64
N LEU A 230 19.61 -9.77 -4.69
CA LEU A 230 18.83 -9.81 -5.94
C LEU A 230 19.03 -8.58 -6.82
#